data_AF-A0A6P0JQD7-F1
#
_entry.id   AF-A0A6P0JQD7-F1
#
_cell.length_a   1.000
_cell.length_b   1.000
_cell.length_c   1.000
_cell.angle_alpha   90.00
_cell.angle_beta   90.00
_cell.angle_gamma   90.00
#
_symmetry.space_group_name_H-M   'P 1'
#
loop_
_entity.id
_entity.type
_entity.pdbx_description
1 polymer ?
#
loop_
_entity_poly.entity_id
_entity_poly.type
_entity_poly.pdbx_seq_one_letter_code
_entity_poly.pdbx_strand_id
1 'polypeptide(L)'
;MWLKCLRSVVLVVVFGAVSPPSFAQNLNAQLRTAICDQNWGEAIEIIDRMAERSPDNADSLRRYRQRLQDLRNAEVHIPDWSENCTTESLPSVNSGNRSDTTTREGNAVATLERLKTCTPYRSAPIDIVLFEVIIEVKGQQGDRCAVEYSYADGTTYMSCLYRPDAIALLTDEVAYEESRQLDAGETVDISFDPSNPRDRALSEAINRDCQVMQPPRTN
;
A
#
# COMPACT_ATOMS: atom_id res chain seq x y z
N MET A 1 41.06 5.92 -63.35
CA MET A 1 41.05 6.77 -62.14
C MET A 1 39.61 7.28 -61.99
N TRP A 2 38.66 6.60 -61.33
CA TRP A 2 38.56 6.14 -59.93
C TRP A 2 38.76 7.25 -58.88
N LEU A 3 37.80 7.31 -57.93
CA LEU A 3 37.60 8.20 -56.76
C LEU A 3 36.69 9.42 -57.03
N LYS A 4 35.60 9.70 -56.30
CA LYS A 4 35.10 9.23 -54.99
C LYS A 4 33.58 9.50 -54.89
N CYS A 5 32.80 8.45 -54.63
CA CYS A 5 31.42 8.55 -54.15
C CYS A 5 31.43 8.97 -52.67
N LEU A 6 31.00 10.20 -52.36
CA LEU A 6 30.68 10.59 -50.98
C LEU A 6 29.23 10.17 -50.69
N ARG A 7 29.07 9.04 -49.99
CA ARG A 7 27.82 8.65 -49.36
C ARG A 7 27.65 9.46 -48.07
N SER A 8 26.74 10.41 -48.07
CA SER A 8 26.25 11.05 -46.84
C SER A 8 25.48 10.02 -46.02
N VAL A 9 26.05 9.60 -44.90
CA VAL A 9 25.34 8.86 -43.86
C VAL A 9 24.59 9.89 -43.03
N VAL A 10 23.27 9.99 -43.25
CA VAL A 10 22.37 10.75 -42.38
C VAL A 10 22.18 9.91 -41.11
N LEU A 11 22.89 10.29 -40.05
CA LEU A 11 22.76 9.69 -38.73
C LEU A 11 21.59 10.39 -38.01
N VAL A 12 20.39 9.83 -38.15
CA VAL A 12 19.21 10.29 -37.40
C VAL A 12 19.37 9.82 -35.96
N VAL A 13 19.88 10.71 -35.11
CA VAL A 13 19.84 10.52 -33.65
C VAL A 13 18.41 10.80 -33.20
N VAL A 14 17.63 9.74 -33.00
CA VAL A 14 16.34 9.82 -32.32
C VAL A 14 16.63 10.06 -30.84
N PHE A 15 16.58 11.31 -30.40
CA PHE A 15 16.53 11.65 -28.98
C PHE A 15 15.16 11.21 -28.45
N GLY A 16 15.11 10.01 -27.87
CA GLY A 16 14.00 9.61 -27.01
C GLY A 16 13.97 10.55 -25.80
N ALA A 17 12.91 11.33 -25.66
CA ALA A 17 12.66 12.11 -24.46
C ALA A 17 12.33 11.16 -23.30
N VAL A 18 13.37 10.64 -22.62
CA VAL A 18 13.19 9.97 -21.34
C VAL A 18 12.85 11.07 -20.34
N SER A 19 11.59 11.15 -19.96
CA SER A 19 11.16 12.05 -18.88
C SER A 19 11.95 11.67 -17.62
N PRO A 20 12.67 12.60 -16.97
CA PRO A 20 13.37 12.27 -15.74
C PRO A 20 12.36 11.76 -14.71
N PRO A 21 12.68 10.70 -13.94
CA PRO A 21 11.79 10.22 -12.91
C PRO A 21 11.43 11.38 -11.99
N SER A 22 10.14 11.54 -11.74
CA SER A 22 9.65 12.57 -10.83
C SER A 22 10.36 12.47 -9.49
N PHE A 23 10.63 13.60 -8.86
CA PHE A 23 11.40 13.65 -7.61
C PHE A 23 10.82 12.74 -6.50
N ALA A 24 9.49 12.57 -6.45
CA ALA A 24 8.82 11.68 -5.51
C ALA A 24 9.12 10.18 -5.77
N GLN A 25 9.21 9.76 -7.03
CA GLN A 25 9.67 8.40 -7.38
C GLN A 25 11.09 8.12 -6.87
N ASN A 26 11.94 9.14 -6.86
CA ASN A 26 13.31 9.02 -6.40
C ASN A 26 13.40 8.82 -4.87
N LEU A 27 12.63 9.58 -4.08
CA LEU A 27 12.64 9.43 -2.62
C LEU A 27 12.06 8.10 -2.14
N ASN A 28 11.00 7.58 -2.77
CA ASN A 28 10.46 6.28 -2.40
C ASN A 28 11.45 5.14 -2.68
N ALA A 29 12.16 5.21 -3.80
CA ALA A 29 13.20 4.24 -4.14
C ALA A 29 14.37 4.31 -3.13
N GLN A 30 14.81 5.51 -2.75
CA GLN A 30 15.82 5.69 -1.70
C GLN A 30 15.33 5.12 -0.36
N LEU A 31 14.09 5.42 0.04
CA LEU A 31 13.54 4.97 1.32
C LEU A 31 13.54 3.45 1.40
N ARG A 32 13.10 2.81 0.32
CA ARG A 32 13.10 1.35 0.20
C ARG A 32 14.53 0.80 0.34
N THR A 33 15.49 1.32 -0.40
CA THR A 33 16.89 0.90 -0.28
C THR A 33 17.38 1.00 1.16
N ALA A 34 17.15 2.15 1.81
CA ALA A 34 17.56 2.37 3.19
C ALA A 34 16.91 1.38 4.17
N ILE A 35 15.61 1.08 4.03
CA ILE A 35 14.92 0.09 4.85
C ILE A 35 15.47 -1.31 4.60
N CYS A 36 15.73 -1.66 3.36
CA CYS A 36 16.25 -2.98 2.96
C CYS A 36 17.66 -3.24 3.47
N ASP A 37 18.49 -2.19 3.49
CA ASP A 37 19.82 -2.22 4.06
C ASP A 37 19.79 -2.10 5.60
N GLN A 38 18.59 -2.02 6.19
CA GLN A 38 18.36 -1.75 7.62
C GLN A 38 19.09 -0.48 8.10
N ASN A 39 19.31 0.45 7.18
CA ASN A 39 19.86 1.76 7.44
C ASN A 39 18.75 2.70 7.94
N TRP A 40 18.32 2.46 9.18
CA TRP A 40 17.25 3.22 9.83
C TRP A 40 17.53 4.72 9.87
N GLY A 41 18.81 5.11 9.98
CA GLY A 41 19.23 6.51 9.95
C GLY A 41 18.92 7.18 8.61
N GLU A 42 19.35 6.58 7.51
CA GLU A 42 19.08 7.09 6.16
C GLU A 42 17.57 7.07 5.84
N ALA A 43 16.85 6.04 6.26
CA ALA A 43 15.40 5.96 6.08
C ALA A 43 14.68 7.13 6.78
N ILE A 44 15.09 7.49 8.00
CA ILE A 44 14.56 8.66 8.73
C ILE A 44 14.80 9.96 7.97
N GLU A 45 16.02 10.17 7.44
CA GLU A 45 16.33 11.37 6.67
C GLU A 45 15.50 11.50 5.40
N ILE A 46 15.24 10.38 4.73
CA ILE A 46 14.40 10.35 3.53
C ILE A 46 12.95 10.70 3.88
N ILE A 47 12.42 10.17 4.98
CA ILE A 47 11.10 10.53 5.49
C ILE A 47 11.01 12.01 5.86
N ASP A 48 12.04 12.58 6.48
CA ASP A 48 12.09 14.02 6.79
C ASP A 48 12.00 14.85 5.49
N ARG A 49 12.73 14.47 4.43
CA ARG A 49 12.64 15.11 3.10
C ARG A 49 11.27 14.94 2.43
N MET A 50 10.61 13.80 2.63
CA MET A 50 9.26 13.57 2.13
C MET A 50 8.24 14.46 2.86
N ALA A 51 8.37 14.62 4.18
CA ALA A 51 7.47 15.42 4.99
C ALA A 51 7.54 16.91 4.67
N GLU A 52 8.75 17.44 4.39
CA GLU A 52 8.94 18.82 3.95
C GLU A 52 8.20 19.16 2.65
N ARG A 53 8.01 18.17 1.78
CA ARG A 53 7.46 18.35 0.42
C ARG A 53 6.02 17.90 0.28
N SER A 54 5.51 17.15 1.26
CA SER A 54 4.14 16.66 1.30
C SER A 54 3.52 17.02 2.65
N PRO A 55 3.19 18.31 2.88
CA PRO A 55 2.63 18.77 4.14
C PRO A 55 1.30 18.07 4.47
N ASP A 56 0.52 17.72 3.44
CA ASP A 56 -0.74 16.97 3.58
C ASP A 56 -0.54 15.56 4.18
N ASN A 57 0.68 15.00 4.08
CA ASN A 57 1.05 13.69 4.62
C ASN A 57 1.99 13.77 5.84
N ALA A 58 2.24 14.97 6.37
CA ALA A 58 3.27 15.19 7.39
C ALA A 58 3.07 14.36 8.66
N ASP A 59 1.82 14.14 9.09
CA ASP A 59 1.52 13.36 10.30
C ASP A 59 1.80 11.87 10.11
N SER A 60 1.42 11.31 8.95
CA SER A 60 1.71 9.92 8.59
C SER A 60 3.20 9.67 8.46
N LEU A 61 3.93 10.60 7.82
CA LEU A 61 5.38 10.53 7.70
C LEU A 61 6.06 10.66 9.07
N ARG A 62 5.57 11.52 9.97
CA ARG A 62 6.09 11.65 11.34
C ARG A 62 5.92 10.39 12.18
N ARG A 63 4.77 9.71 12.08
CA ARG A 63 4.57 8.42 12.77
C ARG A 63 5.49 7.34 12.20
N TYR A 64 5.62 7.28 10.89
CA TYR A 64 6.51 6.32 10.24
C TYR A 64 7.98 6.55 10.65
N ARG A 65 8.39 7.83 10.71
CA ARG A 65 9.67 8.24 11.26
C ARG A 65 9.88 7.76 12.70
N GLN A 66 8.89 7.91 13.58
CA GLN A 66 8.97 7.45 14.97
C GLN A 66 9.24 5.95 15.04
N ARG A 67 8.56 5.14 14.23
CA ARG A 67 8.79 3.68 14.16
C ARG A 67 10.24 3.35 13.74
N LEU A 68 10.76 4.06 12.74
CA LEU A 68 12.16 3.90 12.32
C LEU A 68 13.14 4.33 13.42
N GLN A 69 12.81 5.37 14.20
CA GLN A 69 13.60 5.79 15.35
C GLN A 69 13.61 4.74 16.44
N ASP A 70 12.48 4.10 16.72
CA ASP A 70 12.39 3.03 17.71
C ASP A 70 13.24 1.82 17.30
N LEU A 71 13.19 1.42 16.02
CA LEU A 71 14.07 0.37 15.47
C LEU A 71 15.56 0.73 15.60
N ARG A 72 15.91 1.97 15.27
CA ARG A 72 17.28 2.48 15.39
C ARG A 72 17.76 2.48 16.83
N ASN A 73 16.96 3.02 17.75
CA ASN A 73 17.32 3.16 19.16
C ASN A 73 17.43 1.80 19.86
N ALA A 74 16.65 0.82 19.43
CA ALA A 74 16.74 -0.56 19.89
C ALA A 74 17.85 -1.37 19.18
N GLU A 75 18.62 -0.74 18.27
CA GLU A 75 19.67 -1.38 17.47
C GLU A 75 19.19 -2.69 16.81
N VAL A 76 17.93 -2.69 16.36
CA VAL A 76 17.30 -3.88 15.81
C VAL A 76 17.98 -4.25 14.50
N HIS A 77 18.53 -5.46 14.47
CA HIS A 77 18.95 -6.14 13.24
C HIS A 77 18.05 -7.35 13.04
N ILE A 78 17.33 -7.35 11.91
CA ILE A 78 16.44 -8.42 11.49
C ILE A 78 17.25 -9.33 10.54
N PRO A 79 17.57 -10.56 10.96
CA PRO A 79 18.23 -11.51 10.07
C PRO A 79 17.38 -11.77 8.82
N ASP A 80 18.04 -12.01 7.68
CA ASP A 80 17.41 -12.36 6.40
C ASP A 80 16.41 -11.31 5.86
N TRP A 81 16.49 -10.07 6.35
CA TRP A 81 15.62 -8.97 5.92
C TRP A 81 15.82 -8.61 4.44
N SER A 82 17.07 -8.60 3.97
CA SER A 82 17.43 -8.26 2.60
C SER A 82 16.87 -9.23 1.56
N GLU A 83 16.68 -10.50 1.94
CA GLU A 83 16.11 -11.53 1.07
C GLU A 83 14.61 -11.30 0.80
N ASN A 84 13.93 -10.61 1.72
CA ASN A 84 12.53 -10.22 1.59
C ASN A 84 12.35 -8.87 0.88
N CYS A 85 13.46 -8.20 0.54
CA CYS A 85 13.47 -6.87 -0.06
C CYS A 85 13.58 -6.86 -1.59
N THR A 86 13.74 -8.03 -2.19
CA THR A 86 13.75 -8.21 -3.65
C THR A 86 12.36 -8.58 -4.15
N THR A 87 11.43 -7.63 -4.19
CA THR A 87 10.35 -7.64 -5.19
C THR A 87 9.67 -6.27 -5.28
N GLU A 88 9.18 -6.01 -6.48
CA GLU A 88 8.62 -4.81 -7.07
C GLU A 88 7.30 -4.34 -6.43
N SER A 89 7.19 -4.40 -5.10
CA SER A 89 5.92 -4.35 -4.36
C SER A 89 5.87 -3.23 -3.33
N LEU A 90 6.27 -2.01 -3.68
CA LEU A 90 5.94 -0.79 -2.94
C LEU A 90 5.62 0.34 -3.93
N PRO A 91 4.48 1.05 -3.81
CA PRO A 91 3.96 1.99 -4.78
C PRO A 91 4.83 3.24 -4.85
N SER A 92 4.86 3.79 -6.05
CA SER A 92 5.35 5.13 -6.34
C SER A 92 4.31 6.14 -5.87
N VAL A 93 4.63 7.00 -4.90
CA VAL A 93 3.88 8.23 -4.60
C VAL A 93 3.94 9.15 -5.82
N ASN A 94 3.02 8.96 -6.76
CA ASN A 94 2.73 9.93 -7.81
C ASN A 94 1.22 10.17 -7.79
N SER A 95 0.81 11.12 -6.94
CA SER A 95 -0.50 11.75 -6.98
C SER A 95 -0.70 12.41 -8.35
N GLY A 96 -1.36 11.69 -9.25
CA GLY A 96 -1.89 12.22 -10.48
C GLY A 96 -3.26 12.82 -10.22
N ASN A 97 -3.36 14.15 -10.28
CA ASN A 97 -4.59 14.92 -10.33
C ASN A 97 -5.65 14.25 -11.24
N ARG A 98 -6.67 13.65 -10.63
CA ARG A 98 -7.93 13.34 -11.30
C ARG A 98 -9.08 13.86 -10.47
N SER A 99 -9.39 15.14 -10.67
CA SER A 99 -10.70 15.69 -10.36
C SER A 99 -11.70 15.06 -11.32
N ASP A 100 -12.26 13.91 -10.94
CA ASP A 100 -13.54 13.47 -11.49
C ASP A 100 -14.55 13.49 -10.35
N THR A 101 -15.46 14.45 -10.46
CA THR A 101 -16.42 14.85 -9.42
C THR A 101 -17.66 13.99 -9.59
N THR A 102 -17.50 12.67 -9.54
CA THR A 102 -18.62 11.73 -9.50
C THR A 102 -18.49 10.94 -8.20
N THR A 103 -19.17 11.44 -7.17
CA THR A 103 -19.59 10.73 -5.94
C THR A 103 -18.54 9.76 -5.37
N ARG A 104 -17.49 10.32 -4.77
CA ARG A 104 -16.66 9.64 -3.77
C ARG A 104 -17.47 9.53 -2.46
N GLU A 105 -18.66 8.92 -2.53
CA GLU A 105 -19.25 8.32 -1.33
C GLU A 105 -18.24 7.29 -0.86
N GLY A 106 -17.83 7.45 0.39
CA GLY A 106 -16.66 6.85 0.99
C GLY A 106 -16.36 5.42 0.56
N ASN A 107 -15.20 5.20 -0.05
CA ASN A 107 -14.77 3.88 -0.50
C ASN A 107 -14.70 2.91 0.70
N ALA A 108 -14.33 3.42 1.88
CA ALA A 108 -14.23 2.61 3.09
C ALA A 108 -15.62 2.20 3.61
N VAL A 109 -16.52 3.15 3.85
CA VAL A 109 -17.88 2.84 4.35
C VAL A 109 -18.67 1.98 3.36
N ALA A 110 -18.59 2.27 2.06
CA ALA A 110 -19.25 1.46 1.03
C ALA A 110 -18.71 0.02 1.01
N THR A 111 -17.40 -0.16 1.21
CA THR A 111 -16.80 -1.50 1.34
C THR A 111 -17.36 -2.23 2.56
N LEU A 112 -17.50 -1.56 3.71
CA LEU A 112 -18.06 -2.16 4.92
C LEU A 112 -19.52 -2.58 4.74
N GLU A 113 -20.36 -1.76 4.09
CA GLU A 113 -21.76 -2.13 3.80
C GLU A 113 -21.86 -3.39 2.92
N ARG A 114 -20.97 -3.49 1.94
CA ARG A 114 -20.92 -4.65 1.04
C ARG A 114 -20.39 -5.88 1.75
N LEU A 115 -19.41 -5.71 2.63
CA LEU A 115 -18.87 -6.77 3.48
C LEU A 115 -19.93 -7.30 4.47
N LYS A 116 -20.66 -6.39 5.14
CA LYS A 116 -21.73 -6.71 6.10
C LYS A 116 -22.84 -7.56 5.51
N THR A 117 -23.19 -7.29 4.25
CA THR A 117 -24.21 -8.03 3.50
C THR A 117 -23.64 -9.17 2.66
N CYS A 118 -22.31 -9.33 2.66
CA CYS A 118 -21.57 -10.21 1.76
C CYS A 118 -22.00 -10.10 0.29
N THR A 119 -22.25 -8.88 -0.17
CA THR A 119 -22.66 -8.62 -1.55
C THR A 119 -21.42 -8.44 -2.42
N PRO A 120 -21.33 -9.10 -3.60
CA PRO A 120 -20.20 -8.93 -4.50
C PRO A 120 -19.88 -7.46 -4.78
N TYR A 121 -18.63 -7.08 -4.55
CA TYR A 121 -18.17 -5.70 -4.66
C TYR A 121 -16.66 -5.65 -4.82
N ARG A 122 -16.17 -4.67 -5.57
CA ARG A 122 -14.75 -4.40 -5.72
C ARG A 122 -14.51 -2.93 -5.40
N SER A 123 -13.70 -2.67 -4.38
CA SER A 123 -13.37 -1.31 -3.96
C SER A 123 -12.55 -0.61 -5.04
N ALA A 124 -12.54 0.72 -5.02
CA ALA A 124 -11.43 1.44 -5.65
C ALA A 124 -10.13 1.17 -4.84
N PRO A 125 -8.94 1.41 -5.42
CA PRO A 125 -7.70 1.37 -4.64
C PRO A 125 -7.78 2.27 -3.41
N ILE A 126 -7.46 1.72 -2.24
CA ILE A 126 -7.36 2.42 -0.96
C ILE A 126 -5.87 2.63 -0.70
N ASP A 127 -5.49 3.89 -0.48
CA ASP A 127 -4.12 4.25 -0.11
C ASP A 127 -3.88 3.89 1.36
N ILE A 128 -3.09 2.84 1.61
CA ILE A 128 -2.65 2.48 2.97
C ILE A 128 -1.16 2.72 3.06
N VAL A 129 -0.76 3.95 3.46
CA VAL A 129 0.60 4.47 3.79
C VAL A 129 1.73 4.18 2.78
N LEU A 130 1.91 2.92 2.39
CA LEU A 130 2.97 2.36 1.56
C LEU A 130 2.45 1.36 0.51
N PHE A 131 1.15 1.18 0.25
CA PHE A 131 0.63 0.41 -0.89
C PHE A 131 -0.85 0.69 -1.14
N GLU A 132 -1.23 0.68 -2.41
CA GLU A 132 -2.63 0.72 -2.83
C GLU A 132 -3.23 -0.70 -2.72
N VAL A 133 -4.26 -0.84 -1.90
CA VAL A 133 -5.00 -2.10 -1.71
C VAL A 133 -6.35 -2.02 -2.39
N ILE A 134 -6.72 -3.08 -3.11
CA ILE A 134 -8.07 -3.32 -3.60
C ILE A 134 -8.67 -4.43 -2.73
N ILE A 135 -9.86 -4.17 -2.20
CA ILE A 135 -10.64 -5.15 -1.44
C ILE A 135 -11.78 -5.61 -2.34
N GLU A 136 -11.87 -6.92 -2.57
CA GLU A 136 -12.91 -7.53 -3.38
C GLU A 136 -13.73 -8.51 -2.54
N VAL A 137 -14.98 -8.16 -2.27
CA VAL A 137 -15.97 -9.08 -1.70
C VAL A 137 -16.45 -9.96 -2.85
N LYS A 138 -16.12 -11.26 -2.82
CA LYS A 138 -16.50 -12.24 -3.85
C LYS A 138 -17.94 -12.72 -3.68
N GLY A 139 -18.50 -12.52 -2.49
CA GLY A 139 -19.83 -12.96 -2.10
C GLY A 139 -19.83 -14.19 -1.22
N GLN A 140 -21.03 -14.72 -0.98
CA GLN A 140 -21.25 -15.82 -0.04
C GLN A 140 -20.68 -17.14 -0.58
N GLN A 141 -19.90 -17.84 0.25
CA GLN A 141 -19.44 -19.21 0.03
C GLN A 141 -19.86 -20.08 1.22
N GLY A 142 -20.99 -20.77 1.09
CA GLY A 142 -21.59 -21.50 2.21
C GLY A 142 -22.09 -20.54 3.30
N ASP A 143 -21.65 -20.74 4.54
CA ASP A 143 -21.94 -19.87 5.69
C ASP A 143 -20.92 -18.74 5.88
N ARG A 144 -19.95 -18.60 4.96
CA ARG A 144 -18.85 -17.64 5.04
C ARG A 144 -18.89 -16.62 3.92
N CYS A 145 -18.29 -15.46 4.18
CA CYS A 145 -18.07 -14.44 3.18
C CYS A 145 -16.66 -14.51 2.61
N ALA A 146 -16.53 -14.64 1.28
CA ALA A 146 -15.24 -14.66 0.62
C ALA A 146 -14.79 -13.24 0.27
N VAL A 147 -13.57 -12.90 0.69
CA VAL A 147 -12.95 -11.59 0.45
C VAL A 147 -11.51 -11.78 -0.02
N GLU A 148 -11.11 -11.04 -1.04
CA GLU A 148 -9.75 -11.00 -1.55
C GLU A 148 -9.15 -9.60 -1.35
N TYR A 149 -7.87 -9.58 -0.99
CA TYR A 149 -7.09 -8.36 -0.89
C TYR A 149 -5.96 -8.44 -1.90
N SER A 150 -5.94 -7.48 -2.81
CA SER A 150 -4.97 -7.41 -3.91
C SER A 150 -4.25 -6.08 -3.90
N TYR A 151 -3.04 -6.06 -4.43
CA TYR A 151 -2.37 -4.81 -4.78
C TYR A 151 -3.03 -4.18 -6.02
N ALA A 152 -2.69 -2.92 -6.32
CA ALA A 152 -3.20 -2.22 -7.51
C ALA A 152 -2.87 -2.90 -8.85
N ASP A 153 -1.81 -3.71 -8.90
CA ASP A 153 -1.43 -4.51 -10.08
C ASP A 153 -2.34 -5.76 -10.28
N GLY A 154 -3.24 -6.03 -9.32
CA GLY A 154 -4.14 -7.17 -9.32
C GLY A 154 -3.59 -8.42 -8.63
N THR A 155 -2.34 -8.39 -8.14
CA THR A 155 -1.75 -9.50 -7.40
C THR A 155 -2.43 -9.66 -6.05
N THR A 156 -3.16 -10.76 -5.86
CA THR A 156 -3.81 -11.06 -4.57
C THR A 156 -2.78 -11.55 -3.57
N TYR A 157 -2.68 -10.88 -2.42
CA TYR A 157 -1.74 -11.22 -1.35
C TYR A 157 -2.43 -11.86 -0.14
N MET A 158 -3.76 -11.73 -0.03
CA MET A 158 -4.52 -12.35 1.05
C MET A 158 -5.92 -12.72 0.56
N SER A 159 -6.37 -13.93 0.93
CA SER A 159 -7.73 -14.40 0.69
C SER A 159 -8.34 -14.84 2.00
N CYS A 160 -9.57 -14.43 2.28
CA CYS A 160 -10.26 -14.67 3.53
C CYS A 160 -11.64 -15.29 3.31
N LEU A 161 -11.99 -16.25 4.15
CA LEU A 161 -13.33 -16.84 4.26
C LEU A 161 -13.90 -16.51 5.64
N TYR A 162 -14.37 -15.28 5.79
CA TYR A 162 -14.84 -14.74 7.06
C TYR A 162 -16.13 -15.40 7.51
N ARG A 163 -16.14 -15.80 8.78
CA ARG A 163 -17.35 -16.28 9.48
C ARG A 163 -18.22 -15.10 9.93
N PRO A 164 -19.51 -15.31 10.26
CA PRO A 164 -20.41 -14.22 10.65
C PRO A 164 -19.94 -13.40 11.87
N ASP A 165 -19.25 -14.03 12.83
CA ASP A 165 -18.64 -13.37 13.99
C ASP A 165 -17.50 -12.42 13.57
N ALA A 166 -16.67 -12.84 12.62
CA ALA A 166 -15.61 -12.00 12.07
C ALA A 166 -16.19 -10.79 11.30
N ILE A 167 -17.23 -11.02 10.49
CA ILE A 167 -17.92 -9.94 9.77
C ILE A 167 -18.53 -8.94 10.74
N ALA A 168 -19.14 -9.40 11.84
CA ALA A 168 -19.69 -8.51 12.86
C ALA A 168 -18.62 -7.62 13.49
N LEU A 169 -17.40 -8.12 13.73
CA LEU A 169 -16.27 -7.33 14.22
C LEU A 169 -15.74 -6.34 13.18
N LEU A 170 -15.60 -6.79 11.92
CA LEU A 170 -15.13 -5.96 10.80
C LEU A 170 -16.11 -4.85 10.40
N THR A 171 -17.37 -4.96 10.80
CA THR A 171 -18.47 -4.04 10.43
C THR A 171 -19.24 -3.55 11.66
N ASP A 172 -18.56 -3.45 12.81
CA ASP A 172 -19.13 -2.82 14.00
C ASP A 172 -19.06 -1.29 13.93
N GLU A 173 -19.69 -0.61 14.88
CA GLU A 173 -19.78 0.87 14.88
C GLU A 173 -18.39 1.52 14.89
N VAL A 174 -17.41 0.92 15.57
CA VAL A 174 -16.02 1.41 15.62
C VAL A 174 -15.41 1.38 14.22
N ALA A 175 -15.54 0.27 13.48
CA ALA A 175 -15.06 0.19 12.11
C ALA A 175 -15.73 1.22 11.17
N TYR A 176 -17.02 1.48 11.37
CA TYR A 176 -17.75 2.52 10.63
C TYR A 176 -17.32 3.94 10.99
N GLU A 177 -17.04 4.23 12.26
CA GLU A 177 -16.48 5.52 12.69
C GLU A 177 -15.10 5.76 12.09
N GLU A 178 -14.20 4.79 12.17
CA GLU A 178 -12.88 4.83 11.55
C GLU A 178 -12.98 5.01 10.02
N SER A 179 -13.86 4.27 9.36
CA SER A 179 -14.07 4.41 7.91
C SER A 179 -14.61 5.79 7.52
N ARG A 180 -15.54 6.34 8.30
CA ARG A 180 -16.08 7.70 8.08
C ARG A 180 -14.99 8.77 8.23
N GLN A 181 -14.09 8.62 9.20
CA GLN A 181 -12.96 9.51 9.39
C GLN A 181 -11.99 9.42 8.19
N LEU A 182 -11.67 8.21 7.72
CA LEU A 182 -10.85 8.01 6.52
C LEU A 182 -11.48 8.68 5.29
N ASP A 183 -12.79 8.50 5.09
CA ASP A 183 -13.51 9.09 3.97
C ASP A 183 -13.61 10.63 4.07
N ALA A 184 -13.56 11.18 5.29
CA ALA A 184 -13.43 12.61 5.53
C ALA A 184 -12.01 13.15 5.28
N GLY A 185 -11.05 12.28 4.93
CA GLY A 185 -9.63 12.63 4.78
C GLY A 185 -8.92 12.85 6.12
N GLU A 186 -9.54 12.46 7.23
CA GLU A 186 -8.89 12.48 8.53
C GLU A 186 -7.90 11.33 8.62
N THR A 187 -6.81 11.56 9.34
CA THR A 187 -5.87 10.48 9.58
C THR A 187 -6.33 9.64 10.76
N VAL A 188 -6.75 8.41 10.47
CA VAL A 188 -7.16 7.45 11.48
C VAL A 188 -5.93 6.67 11.96
N ASP A 189 -5.76 6.57 13.27
CA ASP A 189 -4.77 5.69 13.85
C ASP A 189 -5.30 4.26 13.87
N ILE A 190 -5.06 3.52 12.79
CA ILE A 190 -5.40 2.10 12.68
C ILE A 190 -4.35 1.24 13.42
N SER A 191 -3.84 1.74 14.56
CA SER A 191 -2.90 0.99 15.38
C SER A 191 -3.62 -0.17 16.05
N PHE A 192 -3.11 -1.36 15.85
CA PHE A 192 -3.55 -2.53 16.58
C PHE A 192 -3.13 -2.45 18.06
N ASP A 193 -4.08 -2.40 18.99
CA ASP A 193 -3.82 -2.48 20.42
C ASP A 193 -4.11 -3.91 20.94
N PRO A 194 -3.09 -4.75 21.22
CA PRO A 194 -3.31 -6.11 21.71
C PRO A 194 -3.98 -6.17 23.09
N SER A 195 -3.99 -5.06 23.85
CA SER A 195 -4.69 -4.96 25.13
C SER A 195 -6.18 -4.68 24.97
N ASN A 196 -6.60 -4.12 23.83
CA ASN A 196 -7.99 -3.92 23.48
C ASN A 196 -8.62 -5.28 23.11
N PRO A 197 -9.67 -5.74 23.82
CA PRO A 197 -10.32 -7.01 23.54
C PRO A 197 -10.88 -7.11 22.12
N ARG A 198 -11.36 -6.01 21.54
CA ARG A 198 -11.89 -5.95 20.18
C ARG A 198 -10.79 -6.23 19.15
N ASP A 199 -9.68 -5.52 19.27
CA ASP A 199 -8.54 -5.67 18.36
C ASP A 199 -8.00 -7.09 18.44
N ARG A 200 -7.77 -7.62 19.65
CA ARG A 200 -7.36 -9.02 19.82
C ARG A 200 -8.33 -10.00 19.14
N ALA A 201 -9.64 -9.83 19.31
CA ALA A 201 -10.64 -10.68 18.65
C ALA A 201 -10.61 -10.55 17.12
N LEU A 202 -10.39 -9.33 16.61
CA LEU A 202 -10.27 -9.07 15.18
C LEU A 202 -9.00 -9.72 14.60
N SER A 203 -7.86 -9.60 15.26
CA SER A 203 -6.62 -10.29 14.84
C SER A 203 -6.76 -11.80 14.87
N GLU A 204 -7.37 -12.36 15.92
CA GLU A 204 -7.67 -13.79 15.98
C GLU A 204 -8.60 -14.23 14.84
N ALA A 205 -9.59 -13.40 14.48
CA ALA A 205 -10.48 -13.66 13.35
C ALA A 205 -9.74 -13.65 12.01
N ILE A 206 -8.93 -12.64 11.74
CA ILE A 206 -8.11 -12.54 10.52
C ILE A 206 -7.15 -13.73 10.43
N ASN A 207 -6.39 -14.03 11.48
CA ASN A 207 -5.44 -15.14 11.49
C ASN A 207 -6.10 -16.52 11.28
N ARG A 208 -7.35 -16.67 11.72
CA ARG A 208 -8.12 -17.91 11.57
C ARG A 208 -8.74 -18.04 10.18
N ASP A 209 -9.29 -16.95 9.66
CA ASP A 209 -10.15 -16.96 8.48
C ASP A 209 -9.40 -16.58 7.18
N CYS A 210 -8.18 -16.06 7.27
CA CYS A 210 -7.38 -15.61 6.13
C CYS A 210 -6.17 -16.49 5.84
N GLN A 211 -5.81 -16.56 4.57
CA GLN A 211 -4.59 -17.17 4.05
C GLN A 211 -3.78 -16.11 3.32
N VAL A 212 -2.55 -15.86 3.79
CA VAL A 212 -1.59 -14.99 3.09
C VAL A 212 -1.00 -15.78 1.93
N MET A 213 -1.15 -15.25 0.72
CA MET A 213 -0.61 -15.83 -0.48
C MET A 213 0.79 -15.29 -0.70
N GLN A 214 1.78 -16.19 -0.78
CA GLN A 214 3.13 -15.81 -1.18
C GLN A 214 3.12 -15.47 -2.67
N PRO A 215 3.79 -14.38 -3.10
CA PRO A 215 3.92 -14.09 -4.52
C PRO A 215 4.61 -15.28 -5.22
N PRO A 216 4.24 -15.59 -6.47
CA PRO A 216 4.86 -16.67 -7.21
C PRO A 216 6.36 -16.42 -7.30
N ARG A 217 7.16 -17.39 -6.83
CA ARG A 217 8.63 -17.32 -6.93
C ARG A 217 8.99 -17.28 -8.42
N THR A 218 9.57 -16.17 -8.85
CA THR A 218 10.17 -16.06 -10.19
C THR A 218 11.44 -16.91 -10.20
N ASN A 219 11.43 -18.00 -10.97
CA ASN A 219 12.62 -18.82 -11.24
C ASN A 219 13.52 -18.18 -12.30
#